data_AF-A0A1Y1VP39-F1
#
_entry.id   AF-A0A1Y1VP39-F1
#
_cell.length_a   1.000
_cell.length_b   1.000
_cell.length_c   1.000
_cell.angle_alpha   90.00
_cell.angle_beta   90.00
_cell.angle_gamma   90.00
#
_symmetry.space_group_name_H-M   'P 1'
#
loop_
_entity.id
_entity.type
_entity.pdbx_description
1 polymer ?
#
loop_
_entity_poly.entity_id
_entity_poly.type
_entity_poly.pdbx_seq_one_letter_code
_entity_poly.pdbx_strand_id
1 'polypeptide(L)'
;MSTIIHVICVAFHHRNGPIIEYVYPPFPELDNNSTDSEAGVKLPIEWKELPFFCLPDGAHKNVEDFVWFHLPPVTQWPEYSKTSFFGISCYRQISSDELINKTPDITRSTVQKAGTYYK
;
A
#
# COMPACT_ATOMS: atom_id res chain seq x y z
N MET A 1 -3.51 -24.46 0.26
CA MET A 1 -2.64 -23.32 -0.08
C MET A 1 -3.53 -22.12 -0.32
N SER A 2 -3.39 -21.04 0.45
CA SER A 2 -4.10 -19.79 0.12
C SER A 2 -3.46 -19.20 -1.14
N THR A 3 -4.28 -18.71 -2.07
CA THR A 3 -3.79 -18.08 -3.30
C THR A 3 -3.51 -16.59 -3.10
N ILE A 4 -4.06 -16.00 -2.03
CA ILE A 4 -3.84 -14.62 -1.61
C ILE A 4 -3.35 -14.62 -0.17
N ILE A 5 -2.20 -13.99 0.11
CA ILE A 5 -1.60 -13.95 1.45
C ILE A 5 -1.87 -12.64 2.20
N HIS A 6 -2.04 -11.52 1.48
CA HIS A 6 -2.41 -10.23 2.06
C HIS A 6 -3.33 -9.46 1.11
N VAL A 7 -4.22 -8.68 1.71
CA VAL A 7 -4.99 -7.59 1.10
C VAL A 7 -4.50 -6.29 1.75
N ILE A 8 -4.11 -5.32 0.93
CA ILE A 8 -3.56 -4.04 1.39
C ILE A 8 -4.38 -2.91 0.82
N CYS A 9 -4.66 -1.90 1.65
CA CYS A 9 -5.16 -0.63 1.18
C CYS A 9 -4.07 0.45 1.28
N VAL A 10 -3.82 1.12 0.15
CA VAL A 10 -2.85 2.22 0.04
C VAL A 10 -3.61 3.49 -0.25
N ALA A 11 -3.24 4.58 0.42
CA ALA A 11 -3.85 5.89 0.24
C ALA A 11 -2.77 6.97 0.05
N PHE A 12 -3.11 8.06 -0.62
CA PHE A 12 -2.22 9.20 -0.76
C PHE A 12 -2.33 10.15 0.44
N HIS A 13 -1.30 10.21 1.27
CA HIS A 13 -1.17 11.21 2.33
C HIS A 13 -0.48 12.48 1.80
N HIS A 14 -1.12 13.64 1.97
CA HIS A 14 -0.66 14.90 1.37
C HIS A 14 0.77 15.32 1.77
N ARG A 15 1.26 14.90 2.95
CA ARG A 15 2.64 15.17 3.43
C ARG A 15 3.63 14.04 3.14
N ASN A 16 3.17 12.79 3.19
CA ASN A 16 4.04 11.61 3.22
C ASN A 16 4.03 10.83 1.89
N GLY A 17 3.20 11.25 0.93
CA GLY A 17 2.95 10.51 -0.29
C GLY A 17 2.09 9.26 -0.04
N PRO A 18 2.19 8.24 -0.90
CA PRO A 18 1.53 6.96 -0.70
C PRO A 18 1.90 6.32 0.64
N ILE A 19 0.88 5.87 1.39
CA ILE A 19 1.04 5.13 2.65
C ILE A 19 0.12 3.92 2.64
N ILE A 20 0.51 2.84 3.32
CA ILE A 20 -0.40 1.73 3.61
C ILE A 20 -1.27 2.11 4.80
N GLU A 21 -2.58 2.28 4.59
CA GLU A 21 -3.54 2.59 5.66
C GLU A 21 -4.06 1.33 6.35
N TYR A 22 -4.05 0.19 5.65
CA TYR A 22 -4.59 -1.06 6.16
C TYR A 22 -3.96 -2.28 5.49
N VAL A 23 -3.79 -3.36 6.24
CA VAL A 23 -3.35 -4.67 5.74
C VAL A 23 -4.05 -5.80 6.48
N TYR A 24 -4.46 -6.84 5.75
CA TYR A 24 -5.07 -8.04 6.31
C TYR A 24 -4.67 -9.32 5.56
N PRO A 25 -4.28 -10.40 6.26
CA PRO A 25 -3.84 -10.43 7.67
C PRO A 25 -2.71 -9.42 7.93
N PRO A 26 -2.50 -8.95 9.17
CA PRO A 26 -1.42 -8.02 9.45
C PRO A 26 -0.06 -8.63 9.13
N PHE A 27 0.90 -7.78 8.77
CA PHE A 27 2.28 -8.21 8.62
C PHE A 27 2.87 -8.71 9.95
N PRO A 28 3.87 -9.61 9.92
CA PRO A 28 4.59 -9.97 11.12
C PRO A 28 5.23 -8.74 11.79
N GLU A 29 5.45 -8.81 13.09
CA GLU A 29 6.09 -7.71 13.82
C GLU A 29 7.49 -7.42 13.26
N LEU A 30 7.85 -6.14 13.25
CA LEU A 30 9.19 -5.70 12.88
C LEU A 30 10.05 -5.66 14.13
N ASP A 31 11.33 -5.98 13.97
CA ASP A 31 12.34 -5.54 14.95
C ASP A 31 12.55 -4.01 14.82
N ASN A 32 13.46 -3.43 15.62
CA ASN A 32 13.72 -1.99 15.63
C ASN A 32 14.24 -1.43 14.27
N ASN A 33 14.30 -2.21 13.19
CA ASN A 33 14.70 -1.80 11.84
C ASN A 33 13.51 -1.39 10.94
N SER A 34 12.46 -0.77 11.51
CA SER A 34 11.37 -0.22 10.70
C SER A 34 11.79 1.04 9.94
N THR A 35 11.28 1.25 8.72
CA THR A 35 11.41 2.55 8.05
C THR A 35 10.41 3.57 8.62
N ASP A 36 10.92 4.78 8.85
CA ASP A 36 10.30 5.87 9.59
C ASP A 36 9.20 6.61 8.80
N SER A 37 8.02 6.00 8.62
CA SER A 37 6.80 6.77 8.43
C SER A 37 5.97 6.71 9.72
N GLU A 38 5.81 7.84 10.41
CA GLU A 38 4.85 7.95 11.53
C GLU A 38 3.41 7.70 11.08
N ALA A 39 3.13 7.83 9.79
CA ALA A 39 1.83 7.57 9.19
C ALA A 39 1.80 6.22 8.47
N GLY A 40 0.76 5.43 8.74
CA GLY A 40 0.50 4.15 8.07
C GLY A 40 1.16 2.94 8.74
N VAL A 41 1.06 1.80 8.06
CA VAL A 41 1.63 0.53 8.49
C VAL A 41 3.15 0.55 8.29
N LYS A 42 3.90 0.20 9.33
CA LYS A 42 5.37 0.09 9.26
C LYS A 42 5.78 -1.08 8.38
N LEU A 43 6.85 -0.89 7.61
CA LEU A 43 7.36 -1.87 6.66
C LEU A 43 8.83 -2.22 6.96
N PRO A 44 9.26 -3.44 6.59
CA PRO A 44 10.67 -3.78 6.56
C PRO A 44 11.37 -2.98 5.45
N ILE A 45 12.69 -2.78 5.59
CA ILE A 45 13.48 -1.96 4.66
C ILE A 45 13.37 -2.45 3.21
N GLU A 46 13.27 -3.76 3.00
CA GLU A 46 13.15 -4.38 1.68
C GLU A 46 11.83 -4.01 0.97
N TRP A 47 10.78 -3.69 1.74
CA TRP A 47 9.45 -3.35 1.22
C TRP A 47 9.10 -1.88 1.37
N LYS A 48 10.05 -1.01 1.74
CA LYS A 48 9.80 0.42 1.98
C LYS A 48 9.10 1.15 0.81
N GLU A 49 9.38 0.76 -0.43
CA GLU A 49 8.82 1.37 -1.65
C GLU A 49 7.45 0.81 -2.03
N LEU A 50 6.95 -0.17 -1.26
CA LEU A 50 5.71 -0.84 -1.57
C LEU A 50 4.50 0.10 -1.77
N PRO A 51 4.30 1.15 -0.93
CA PRO A 51 3.21 2.10 -1.16
C PRO A 51 3.27 2.75 -2.54
N PHE A 52 4.47 3.07 -3.03
CA PHE A 52 4.66 3.65 -4.36
C PHE A 52 4.43 2.65 -5.49
N PHE A 53 4.71 1.36 -5.29
CA PHE A 53 4.36 0.34 -6.28
C PHE A 53 2.85 0.16 -6.41
N CYS A 54 2.10 0.34 -5.32
CA CYS A 54 0.64 0.24 -5.34
C CYS A 54 -0.02 1.51 -5.90
N LEU A 55 0.54 2.67 -5.60
CA LEU A 55 0.04 3.96 -6.05
C LEU A 55 1.21 4.76 -6.68
N PRO A 56 1.54 4.50 -7.96
CA PRO A 56 2.69 5.11 -8.61
C PRO A 56 2.50 6.60 -8.86
N ASP A 57 3.62 7.31 -9.03
CA ASP A 57 3.55 8.70 -9.48
C ASP A 57 2.84 8.79 -10.84
N GLY A 58 2.08 9.86 -11.03
CA GLY A 58 1.20 10.00 -12.19
C GLY A 58 -0.14 9.28 -12.10
N ALA A 59 -0.42 8.49 -11.03
CA ALA A 59 -1.72 7.86 -10.83
C ALA A 59 -2.87 8.87 -10.96
N HIS A 60 -2.68 10.12 -10.51
CA HIS A 60 -3.56 11.31 -10.67
C HIS A 60 -4.10 11.57 -12.09
N LYS A 61 -3.52 10.96 -13.13
CA LYS A 61 -3.93 11.12 -14.53
C LYS A 61 -5.00 10.12 -14.98
N ASN A 62 -5.19 9.04 -14.24
CA ASN A 62 -6.14 7.97 -14.58
C ASN A 62 -7.25 7.88 -13.52
N VAL A 63 -8.46 7.57 -13.96
CA VAL A 63 -9.57 7.26 -13.04
C VAL A 63 -9.32 5.93 -12.35
N GLU A 64 -8.81 4.94 -13.09
CA GLU A 64 -8.51 3.59 -12.63
C GLU A 64 -7.37 3.00 -13.47
N ASP A 65 -6.47 2.22 -12.87
CA ASP A 65 -5.43 1.47 -13.58
C ASP A 65 -4.87 0.34 -12.69
N PHE A 66 -4.04 -0.52 -13.28
CA PHE A 66 -3.46 -1.69 -12.62
C PHE A 66 -1.92 -1.69 -12.68
N VAL A 67 -1.30 -2.15 -11.61
CA VAL A 67 0.15 -2.35 -11.51
C VAL A 67 0.43 -3.78 -11.05
N TRP A 68 1.42 -4.43 -11.66
CA TRP A 68 1.93 -5.72 -11.25
C TRP A 68 3.40 -5.58 -10.91
N PHE A 69 3.82 -6.14 -9.78
CA PHE A 69 5.20 -6.02 -9.31
C PHE A 69 5.62 -7.25 -8.51
N HIS A 70 6.93 -7.37 -8.32
CA HIS A 70 7.50 -8.37 -7.42
C HIS A 70 8.09 -7.69 -6.19
N LEU A 71 7.92 -8.31 -5.04
CA LEU A 71 8.63 -7.93 -3.82
C LEU A 71 9.74 -8.93 -3.52
N PRO A 72 10.90 -8.45 -3.05
CA PRO A 72 11.98 -9.32 -2.61
C PRO A 72 11.61 -10.05 -1.31
N PRO A 73 12.34 -11.13 -0.96
CA PRO A 73 12.24 -11.74 0.36
C PRO A 73 12.53 -10.74 1.49
N VAL A 74 11.94 -10.97 2.66
CA VAL A 74 12.17 -10.18 3.88
C VAL A 74 12.96 -11.02 4.87
N THR A 75 14.19 -10.63 5.17
CA THR A 75 15.13 -11.48 5.90
C THR A 75 14.66 -11.76 7.33
N GLN A 76 14.11 -10.75 7.99
CA GLN A 76 13.67 -10.81 9.39
C GLN A 76 12.37 -11.59 9.62
N TRP A 77 11.61 -11.91 8.56
CA TRP A 77 10.36 -12.65 8.66
C TRP A 77 10.56 -14.07 8.12
N PRO A 78 10.65 -15.10 8.98
CA PRO A 78 11.03 -16.45 8.56
C PRO A 78 10.18 -17.00 7.39
N GLU A 79 8.87 -16.75 7.42
CA GLU A 79 7.92 -17.15 6.38
C GLU A 79 8.12 -16.43 5.04
N TYR A 80 8.79 -15.27 5.03
CA TYR A 80 8.98 -14.40 3.88
C TYR A 80 10.45 -14.35 3.41
N SER A 81 11.33 -15.05 4.11
CA SER A 81 12.80 -14.94 3.95
C SER A 81 13.37 -15.65 2.73
N LYS A 82 12.59 -16.52 2.05
CA LYS A 82 13.11 -17.41 1.00
C LYS A 82 12.43 -17.28 -0.36
N THR A 83 11.39 -16.44 -0.46
CA THR A 83 10.55 -16.35 -1.67
C THR A 83 10.28 -14.90 -2.01
N SER A 84 10.28 -14.62 -3.32
CA SER A 84 9.72 -13.37 -3.84
C SER A 84 8.20 -13.48 -3.93
N PHE A 85 7.52 -12.37 -3.70
CA PHE A 85 6.06 -12.30 -3.74
C PHE A 85 5.60 -11.56 -4.98
N PHE A 86 4.46 -11.93 -5.54
CA PHE A 86 3.84 -11.21 -6.64
C PHE A 86 2.68 -10.37 -6.14
N GLY A 87 2.76 -9.06 -6.40
CA GLY A 87 1.73 -8.09 -6.04
C GLY A 87 0.94 -7.65 -7.27
N ILE A 88 -0.37 -7.56 -7.12
CA ILE A 88 -1.28 -6.90 -8.08
C ILE A 88 -1.98 -5.77 -7.34
N SER A 89 -1.85 -4.54 -7.84
CA SER A 89 -2.54 -3.37 -7.30
C SER A 89 -3.49 -2.79 -8.33
N CYS A 90 -4.70 -2.44 -7.89
CA CYS A 90 -5.63 -1.61 -8.65
C CYS A 90 -5.76 -0.28 -7.90
N TYR A 91 -5.44 0.83 -8.56
CA TYR A 91 -5.64 2.15 -7.99
C TYR A 91 -6.78 2.87 -8.69
N ARG A 92 -7.52 3.67 -7.92
CA ARG A 92 -8.67 4.44 -8.40
C ARG A 92 -8.73 5.81 -7.74
N GLN A 93 -9.38 6.74 -8.43
CA GLN A 93 -9.70 8.07 -7.92
C GLN A 93 -11.18 8.28 -7.83
N ILE A 94 -11.56 8.98 -6.76
CA ILE A 94 -12.94 9.32 -6.48
C ILE A 94 -12.97 10.81 -6.15
N SER A 95 -13.93 11.54 -6.72
CA SER A 95 -14.17 12.92 -6.35
C SER A 95 -14.50 13.02 -4.86
N SER A 96 -13.95 14.00 -4.15
CA SER A 96 -14.22 14.16 -2.72
C SER A 96 -15.68 14.53 -2.44
N ASP A 97 -16.45 14.91 -3.46
CA ASP A 97 -17.90 15.17 -3.36
C ASP A 97 -18.74 13.90 -3.51
N GLU A 98 -18.16 12.81 -4.01
CA GLU A 98 -18.82 11.50 -4.12
C GLU A 98 -18.59 10.62 -2.87
N LEU A 99 -17.82 11.11 -1.90
CA LEU A 99 -17.51 10.36 -0.69
C LEU A 99 -18.70 10.33 0.27
N ILE A 100 -19.09 9.12 0.67
CA ILE A 100 -20.12 8.91 1.70
C ILE A 100 -19.67 9.45 3.06
N ASN A 101 -18.38 9.29 3.39
CA ASN A 101 -17.80 9.72 4.66
C ASN A 101 -16.65 10.69 4.39
N LYS A 102 -16.91 11.99 4.55
CA LYS A 102 -15.93 13.06 4.30
C LYS A 102 -15.40 13.57 5.63
N THR A 103 -14.15 13.24 5.94
CA THR A 103 -13.47 13.66 7.17
C THR A 103 -12.74 15.00 6.96
N PRO A 104 -12.46 15.78 8.03
CA PRO A 104 -11.87 17.12 7.91
C PRO A 104 -10.48 17.18 7.24
N ASP A 105 -9.74 16.07 7.27
CA ASP A 105 -8.44 15.93 6.63
C ASP A 105 -8.52 15.84 5.09
N ILE A 106 -9.71 15.59 4.54
CA ILE A 106 -9.96 15.56 3.09
C ILE A 106 -10.09 16.99 2.56
N THR A 107 -8.94 17.57 2.25
CA THR A 107 -8.80 18.94 1.77
C THR A 107 -8.66 19.05 0.24
N ARG A 108 -8.47 17.91 -0.44
CA ARG A 108 -8.33 17.84 -1.91
C ARG A 108 -9.67 17.54 -2.59
N SER A 109 -9.76 17.89 -3.87
CA SER A 109 -10.93 17.61 -4.72
C SER A 109 -11.09 16.13 -5.07
N THR A 110 -10.04 15.32 -4.89
CA THR A 110 -10.05 13.88 -5.17
C THR A 110 -9.31 13.10 -4.10
N VAL A 111 -9.81 11.89 -3.80
CA VAL A 111 -9.11 10.88 -2.98
C VAL A 111 -8.62 9.75 -3.88
N GLN A 112 -7.40 9.29 -3.61
CA GLN A 112 -6.76 8.21 -4.36
C GLN A 112 -6.51 7.03 -3.42
N LYS A 113 -6.99 5.85 -3.83
CA LYS A 113 -6.78 4.61 -3.09
C LYS A 113 -6.36 3.49 -4.02
N ALA A 114 -5.58 2.55 -3.49
CA ALA A 114 -5.26 1.31 -4.16
C ALA A 114 -5.60 0.10 -3.30
N GLY A 115 -6.15 -0.94 -3.93
CA GLY A 115 -6.34 -2.27 -3.34
C GLY A 115 -5.31 -3.23 -3.92
N THR A 116 -4.52 -3.86 -3.07
CA THR A 116 -3.41 -4.74 -3.50
C THR A 116 -3.54 -6.14 -2.92
N TYR A 117 -3.27 -7.15 -3.76
CA TYR A 117 -3.28 -8.57 -3.40
C TYR A 117 -1.89 -9.18 -3.61
N TYR A 118 -1.51 -10.12 -2.74
CA TYR A 118 -0.24 -10.85 -2.84
C TYR A 118 -0.43 -12.33 -3.02
N LYS A 119 0.42 -12.94 -3.85
CA LYS A 119 0.59 -14.38 -3.97
C LYS A 119 2.03 -14.79 -3.75
#